data_AF-A0A4U1JJA5-F1
#
_entry.id   AF-A0A4U1JJA5-F1
#
_cell.length_a   1.000
_cell.length_b   1.000
_cell.length_c   1.000
_cell.angle_alpha   90.00
_cell.angle_beta   90.00
_cell.angle_gamma   90.00
#
_symmetry.space_group_name_H-M   'P 1'
#
loop_
_entity.id
_entity.type
_entity.pdbx_description
1 polymer ?
#
loop_
_entity_poly.entity_id
_entity_poly.type
_entity_poly.pdbx_seq_one_letter_code
_entity_poly.pdbx_strand_id
1 'polypeptide(L)'
;MELSKMRAWKAKRAWWIGLLGASSFGCQIVGGLPGELSLDEDPGSLPPRDPLVWEAIEPGPEMVYTMPDWLIYINKTDTPRTSQVGPNTLRIGYQKNEARPRNVGTGWGLAMETERTNLNPRSRWGGAGWVTPAQAMMATQDAPDPAGGMDGVALLSAGKQSSPGMIVDGAIASAWIAGTQGTGPFAYFAYGNAFVTVGDAAWKRYEVRTVEEQPVLRLTTEAVGAEPAIEQPTAMTVYAAQVEVGTYPSSFLPTTGAPALREADLLHVEMETLAPSGYFDVTIRYAPHYAQSEQVVDQDLVALEDDSVFFRMKAGAMGGTLTLLKVGSSDNLRIEGLDWARDQELEVRAQYLPNRRLISLKGATKGDTTVSKLGRVEPVGKDETAWLLGDNDGPQESVDLRYIEIR
;
A
#
# COMPACT_ATOMS: atom_id res chain seq x y z
N MET A 1 18.26 -20.97 14.49
CA MET A 1 17.25 -21.51 15.42
C MET A 1 16.88 -20.38 16.38
N GLU A 2 16.06 -19.44 15.91
CA GLU A 2 15.70 -18.23 16.65
C GLU A 2 14.21 -18.23 16.98
N LEU A 3 13.93 -17.91 18.24
CA LEU A 3 12.63 -17.97 18.89
C LEU A 3 11.72 -16.86 18.37
N SER A 4 10.62 -17.26 17.71
CA SER A 4 9.49 -16.36 17.41
C SER A 4 8.92 -15.82 18.72
N LYS A 5 8.94 -14.50 18.90
CA LYS A 5 8.24 -13.82 19.99
C LYS A 5 6.74 -13.82 19.69
N MET A 6 6.03 -14.86 20.10
CA MET A 6 4.58 -14.81 20.26
C MET A 6 4.26 -13.81 21.38
N ARG A 7 3.62 -12.68 21.04
CA ARG A 7 3.03 -11.78 22.03
C ARG A 7 1.76 -12.41 22.58
N ALA A 8 1.76 -12.64 23.90
CA ALA A 8 0.64 -13.21 24.63
C ALA A 8 -0.49 -12.17 24.80
N TRP A 9 -1.67 -12.51 24.29
CA TRP A 9 -2.93 -11.82 24.52
C TRP A 9 -3.39 -11.97 25.98
N LYS A 10 -3.68 -10.85 26.66
CA LYS A 10 -4.27 -10.83 28.02
C LYS A 10 -5.77 -10.60 27.94
N ALA A 11 -6.55 -11.67 28.09
CA ALA A 11 -8.00 -11.57 28.30
C ALA A 11 -8.30 -11.15 29.75
N LYS A 12 -8.97 -10.01 29.95
CA LYS A 12 -9.57 -9.62 31.24
C LYS A 12 -10.99 -10.19 31.33
N ARG A 13 -11.22 -11.13 32.26
CA ARG A 13 -12.56 -11.57 32.67
C ARG A 13 -13.10 -10.62 33.74
N ALA A 14 -14.29 -10.07 33.53
CA ALA A 14 -15.08 -9.45 34.59
C ALA A 14 -16.35 -10.29 34.84
N TRP A 15 -16.54 -10.69 36.09
CA TRP A 15 -17.73 -11.34 36.63
C TRP A 15 -18.71 -10.28 37.11
N TRP A 16 -20.00 -10.43 36.82
CA TRP A 16 -21.10 -9.87 37.62
C TRP A 16 -22.33 -10.79 37.58
N ILE A 17 -22.88 -11.08 38.76
CA ILE A 17 -24.12 -11.84 39.01
C ILE A 17 -25.06 -10.98 39.86
N GLY A 18 -26.33 -10.96 39.45
CA GLY A 18 -27.53 -10.87 40.31
C GLY A 18 -28.24 -9.51 40.39
N LEU A 19 -29.57 -9.38 40.50
CA LEU A 19 -30.78 -10.20 40.27
C LEU A 19 -31.99 -9.28 40.60
N LEU A 20 -33.17 -9.47 39.94
CA LEU A 20 -34.57 -9.11 40.33
C LEU A 20 -34.95 -7.61 40.47
N GLY A 21 -36.14 -7.12 40.09
CA GLY A 21 -37.38 -7.69 39.52
C GLY A 21 -38.52 -6.64 39.61
N ALA A 22 -39.58 -6.77 38.79
CA ALA A 22 -41.00 -6.48 39.09
C ALA A 22 -41.85 -6.36 37.81
N SER A 23 -43.12 -6.73 37.94
CA SER A 23 -44.14 -6.93 36.90
C SER A 23 -45.34 -6.00 37.08
N SER A 24 -46.04 -5.58 36.01
CA SER A 24 -47.52 -5.69 35.88
C SER A 24 -48.14 -5.00 34.64
N PHE A 25 -49.21 -5.65 34.17
CA PHE A 25 -50.25 -5.46 33.15
C PHE A 25 -50.73 -4.05 32.69
N GLY A 26 -51.22 -3.98 31.43
CA GLY A 26 -52.52 -3.33 31.13
C GLY A 26 -52.80 -2.70 29.75
N CYS A 27 -53.64 -3.40 28.95
CA CYS A 27 -54.71 -2.89 28.05
C CYS A 27 -54.49 -2.51 26.56
N GLN A 28 -55.57 -2.68 25.79
CA GLN A 28 -55.73 -2.98 24.35
C GLN A 28 -56.23 -1.81 23.45
N ILE A 29 -55.72 -1.81 22.19
CA ILE A 29 -56.34 -1.70 20.82
C ILE A 29 -57.33 -0.57 20.42
N VAL A 30 -57.14 -0.11 19.17
CA VAL A 30 -58.07 0.32 18.06
C VAL A 30 -57.81 1.79 17.66
N GLY A 31 -57.56 2.22 16.41
CA GLY A 31 -57.50 1.62 15.07
C GLY A 31 -57.34 2.77 14.04
N GLY A 32 -56.86 2.50 12.81
CA GLY A 32 -56.85 3.53 11.75
C GLY A 32 -56.02 3.24 10.50
N LEU A 33 -56.71 2.80 9.45
CA LEU A 33 -56.42 2.89 8.00
C LEU A 33 -55.29 2.03 7.38
N PRO A 34 -55.58 1.33 6.25
CA PRO A 34 -54.59 0.64 5.44
C PRO A 34 -53.94 1.65 4.48
N GLY A 35 -52.84 2.25 4.92
CA GLY A 35 -51.81 2.67 3.98
C GLY A 35 -50.99 1.42 3.65
N GLU A 36 -50.74 1.16 2.38
CA GLU A 36 -49.78 0.16 1.92
C GLU A 36 -48.40 0.46 2.54
N LEU A 37 -48.18 -0.09 3.74
CA LEU A 37 -46.84 -0.33 4.24
C LEU A 37 -46.25 -1.41 3.32
N SER A 38 -45.38 -0.96 2.42
CA SER A 38 -44.35 -1.79 1.82
C SER A 38 -43.53 -2.43 2.95
N LEU A 39 -43.99 -3.58 3.43
CA LEU A 39 -43.33 -4.46 4.41
C LEU A 39 -42.22 -5.29 3.74
N ASP A 40 -41.51 -4.67 2.80
CA ASP A 40 -40.25 -5.17 2.20
C ASP A 40 -39.04 -4.42 2.78
N GLU A 41 -39.17 -3.79 3.95
CA GLU A 41 -38.01 -3.42 4.75
C GLU A 41 -37.39 -4.70 5.29
N ASP A 42 -36.34 -5.18 4.61
CA ASP A 42 -35.47 -6.28 5.06
C ASP A 42 -35.14 -6.04 6.54
N PRO A 43 -35.58 -6.90 7.49
CA PRO A 43 -35.52 -6.66 8.94
C PRO A 43 -34.09 -6.64 9.52
N GLY A 44 -33.08 -6.39 8.68
CA GLY A 44 -31.69 -6.12 9.03
C GLY A 44 -31.04 -4.96 8.26
N SER A 45 -31.81 -4.08 7.61
CA SER A 45 -31.25 -2.87 7.00
C SER A 45 -30.90 -1.80 8.05
N LEU A 46 -29.78 -1.11 7.85
CA LEU A 46 -29.43 0.09 8.63
C LEU A 46 -30.45 1.20 8.37
N PRO A 47 -30.66 2.13 9.32
CA PRO A 47 -31.47 3.32 9.06
C PRO A 47 -30.92 4.05 7.82
N PRO A 48 -31.78 4.59 6.94
CA PRO A 48 -31.32 5.27 5.73
C PRO A 48 -30.45 6.48 6.10
N ARG A 49 -29.20 6.46 5.65
CA ARG A 49 -28.25 7.57 5.68
C ARG A 49 -27.72 7.78 4.26
N ASP A 50 -27.45 9.02 3.89
CA ASP A 50 -26.73 9.29 2.65
C ASP A 50 -25.32 8.67 2.73
N PRO A 51 -24.87 7.95 1.69
CA PRO A 51 -23.56 7.32 1.71
C PRO A 51 -22.46 8.37 1.84
N LEU A 52 -21.48 8.09 2.70
CA LEU A 52 -20.25 8.88 2.76
C LEU A 52 -19.30 8.35 1.70
N VAL A 53 -18.94 9.20 0.74
CA VAL A 53 -18.15 8.80 -0.43
C VAL A 53 -16.90 9.67 -0.54
N TRP A 54 -15.77 9.03 -0.77
CA TRP A 54 -14.54 9.68 -1.23
C TRP A 54 -13.97 8.90 -2.42
N GLU A 55 -13.54 9.61 -3.45
CA GLU A 55 -12.94 9.04 -4.65
C GLU A 55 -11.66 9.80 -5.02
N ALA A 56 -10.60 9.05 -5.32
CA ALA A 56 -9.37 9.59 -5.84
C ALA A 56 -9.57 10.01 -7.30
N ILE A 57 -9.66 11.32 -7.52
CA ILE A 57 -9.67 11.92 -8.86
C ILE A 57 -8.30 12.49 -9.22
N GLU A 58 -8.16 13.04 -10.42
CA GLU A 58 -6.99 13.86 -10.74
C GLU A 58 -6.93 15.05 -9.75
N PRO A 59 -5.83 15.19 -8.99
CA PRO A 59 -5.72 16.26 -8.03
C PRO A 59 -5.60 17.61 -8.75
N GLY A 60 -5.98 18.69 -8.06
CA GLY A 60 -5.80 20.04 -8.58
C GLY A 60 -4.32 20.43 -8.75
N PRO A 61 -4.02 21.69 -9.14
CA PRO A 61 -2.65 22.17 -9.39
C PRO A 61 -1.68 21.98 -8.22
N GLU A 62 -2.20 22.00 -6.99
CA GLU A 62 -1.43 21.77 -5.77
C GLU A 62 -0.96 20.32 -5.65
N MET A 63 -1.53 19.38 -6.42
CA MET A 63 -1.27 17.93 -6.38
C MET A 63 -1.32 17.34 -4.98
N VAL A 64 -2.27 17.78 -4.17
CA VAL A 64 -2.58 17.25 -2.83
C VAL A 64 -4.09 16.98 -2.80
N TYR A 65 -4.50 15.87 -2.17
CA TYR A 65 -5.92 15.60 -1.98
C TYR A 65 -6.49 16.43 -0.83
N THR A 66 -7.67 17.00 -1.05
CA THR A 66 -8.51 17.50 0.04
C THR A 66 -9.29 16.32 0.61
N MET A 67 -9.08 16.02 1.88
CA MET A 67 -9.80 14.97 2.60
C MET A 67 -11.11 15.52 3.18
N PRO A 68 -12.22 14.77 3.13
CA PRO A 68 -13.43 15.16 3.85
C PRO A 68 -13.19 15.03 5.36
N ASP A 69 -13.98 15.74 6.15
CA ASP A 69 -13.84 15.80 7.62
C ASP A 69 -13.97 14.44 8.32
N TRP A 70 -14.76 13.54 7.75
CA TRP A 70 -14.97 12.19 8.28
C TRP A 70 -13.84 11.20 7.97
N LEU A 71 -12.95 11.51 7.01
CA LEU A 71 -11.83 10.64 6.59
C LEU A 71 -10.49 11.28 6.95
N ILE A 72 -9.86 10.78 7.99
CA ILE A 72 -8.69 11.42 8.60
C ILE A 72 -7.42 10.74 8.08
N TYR A 73 -6.58 11.52 7.41
CA TYR A 73 -5.23 11.11 6.99
C TYR A 73 -4.18 11.78 7.88
N ILE A 74 -3.24 10.98 8.38
CA ILE A 74 -2.12 11.46 9.20
C ILE A 74 -0.83 10.88 8.63
N ASN A 75 0.21 11.71 8.59
CA ASN A 75 1.56 11.25 8.38
C ASN A 75 2.47 11.84 9.47
N LYS A 76 3.31 11.01 10.07
CA LYS A 76 4.16 11.43 11.19
C LYS A 76 5.53 11.98 10.76
N THR A 77 5.91 11.77 9.51
CA THR A 77 7.22 12.18 8.98
C THR A 77 7.27 13.69 8.78
N ASP A 78 8.17 14.38 9.48
CA ASP A 78 8.38 15.83 9.37
C ASP A 78 9.17 16.25 8.12
N THR A 79 9.93 15.33 7.52
CA THR A 79 10.72 15.62 6.32
C THR A 79 9.86 15.59 5.07
N PRO A 80 10.15 16.44 4.06
CA PRO A 80 9.40 16.44 2.82
C PRO A 80 9.41 15.09 2.13
N ARG A 81 8.25 14.66 1.65
CA ARG A 81 8.05 13.36 0.99
C ARG A 81 7.96 13.52 -0.51
N THR A 82 7.95 12.38 -1.18
CA THR A 82 7.82 12.30 -2.64
C THR A 82 6.61 11.45 -3.00
N SER A 83 6.11 11.59 -4.22
CA SER A 83 5.10 10.69 -4.77
C SER A 83 5.28 10.55 -6.27
N GLN A 84 5.03 9.35 -6.78
CA GLN A 84 5.02 9.11 -8.22
C GLN A 84 3.66 9.53 -8.79
N VAL A 85 3.64 10.68 -9.47
CA VAL A 85 2.40 11.28 -10.01
C VAL A 85 2.21 10.99 -11.50
N GLY A 86 3.00 10.06 -12.04
CA GLY A 86 2.86 9.49 -13.37
C GLY A 86 3.94 8.43 -13.64
N PRO A 87 3.86 7.68 -14.75
CA PRO A 87 4.87 6.68 -15.11
C PRO A 87 6.28 7.25 -15.20
N ASN A 88 6.40 8.53 -15.60
CA ASN A 88 7.65 9.21 -15.90
C ASN A 88 7.89 10.45 -15.01
N THR A 89 7.09 10.64 -13.96
CA THR A 89 7.08 11.88 -13.19
C THR A 89 7.09 11.60 -11.69
N LEU A 90 8.04 12.22 -11.01
CA LEU A 90 8.15 12.22 -9.57
C LEU A 90 7.82 13.62 -9.06
N ARG A 91 6.97 13.73 -8.04
CA ARG A 91 6.81 14.97 -7.30
C ARG A 91 7.54 14.86 -5.97
N ILE A 92 8.20 15.94 -5.58
CA ILE A 92 8.90 16.07 -4.31
C ILE A 92 8.29 17.22 -3.50
N GLY A 93 8.59 17.28 -2.21
CA GLY A 93 8.25 18.44 -1.38
C GLY A 93 6.92 18.34 -0.63
N TYR A 94 6.30 17.15 -0.57
CA TYR A 94 5.07 16.96 0.19
C TYR A 94 5.31 17.17 1.69
N GLN A 95 4.54 18.07 2.29
CA GLN A 95 4.65 18.42 3.71
C GLN A 95 3.98 17.38 4.59
N LYS A 96 4.19 17.54 5.91
CA LYS A 96 3.53 16.73 6.92
C LYS A 96 2.01 16.81 6.76
N ASN A 97 1.32 15.67 6.87
CA ASN A 97 -0.12 15.49 6.72
C ASN A 97 -0.72 15.85 5.35
N GLU A 98 0.10 16.11 4.33
CA GLU A 98 -0.43 16.26 2.97
C GLU A 98 -0.81 14.89 2.40
N ALA A 99 -2.09 14.73 2.03
CA ALA A 99 -2.63 13.54 1.41
C ALA A 99 -2.10 13.42 -0.03
N ARG A 100 -1.12 12.52 -0.22
CA ARG A 100 -0.33 12.46 -1.46
C ARG A 100 -1.05 11.66 -2.55
N PRO A 101 -1.29 12.26 -3.73
CA PRO A 101 -1.75 11.50 -4.89
C PRO A 101 -0.61 10.68 -5.48
N ARG A 102 -0.93 9.49 -5.96
CA ARG A 102 -0.07 8.63 -6.77
C ARG A 102 -0.82 8.21 -8.03
N ASN A 103 -0.13 8.21 -9.15
CA ASN A 103 -0.68 7.78 -10.45
C ASN A 103 0.27 6.79 -11.09
N VAL A 104 0.09 5.54 -10.69
CA VAL A 104 0.79 4.37 -11.22
C VAL A 104 -0.25 3.28 -11.44
N GLY A 105 -0.04 2.47 -12.48
CA GLY A 105 -1.00 1.47 -12.92
C GLY A 105 -2.23 2.12 -13.56
N THR A 106 -3.42 1.73 -13.10
CA THR A 106 -4.70 2.21 -13.62
C THR A 106 -5.33 3.28 -12.74
N GLY A 107 -4.92 4.53 -12.91
CA GLY A 107 -5.63 5.70 -12.39
C GLY A 107 -4.93 6.42 -11.25
N TRP A 108 -5.69 7.29 -10.56
CA TRP A 108 -5.27 8.10 -9.42
C TRP A 108 -5.64 7.46 -8.08
N GLY A 109 -4.81 7.63 -7.05
CA GLY A 109 -5.04 7.06 -5.73
C GLY A 109 -4.31 7.81 -4.63
N LEU A 110 -4.83 7.77 -3.40
CA LEU A 110 -4.14 8.26 -2.21
C LEU A 110 -3.09 7.24 -1.79
N ALA A 111 -1.82 7.64 -1.85
CA ALA A 111 -0.70 6.79 -1.50
C ALA A 111 -0.64 6.57 0.02
N MET A 112 -0.90 5.32 0.42
CA MET A 112 -0.74 4.84 1.78
C MET A 112 0.52 3.99 1.84
N GLU A 113 1.56 4.47 2.51
CA GLU A 113 2.83 3.76 2.63
C GLU A 113 3.12 3.33 4.05
N THR A 114 3.66 2.13 4.20
CA THR A 114 4.19 1.61 5.45
C THR A 114 5.49 2.31 5.82
N GLU A 115 5.94 2.12 7.06
CA GLU A 115 7.29 2.48 7.48
C GLU A 115 8.33 1.86 6.55
N ARG A 116 9.28 2.69 6.10
CA ARG A 116 10.33 2.31 5.14
C ARG A 116 11.63 3.03 5.45
N THR A 117 12.75 2.32 5.27
CA THR A 117 14.10 2.87 5.41
C THR A 117 14.84 2.73 4.09
N ASN A 118 15.33 3.84 3.55
CA ASN A 118 16.34 3.81 2.49
C ASN A 118 17.72 3.67 3.14
N LEU A 119 18.30 2.48 3.00
CA LEU A 119 19.60 2.09 3.52
C LEU A 119 20.76 2.65 2.71
N ASN A 120 20.53 3.10 1.47
CA ASN A 120 21.54 3.82 0.72
C ASN A 120 21.77 5.19 1.39
N PRO A 121 22.92 5.44 2.02
CA PRO A 121 23.16 6.70 2.71
C PRO A 121 23.26 7.89 1.74
N ARG A 122 23.44 7.67 0.44
CA ARG A 122 23.53 8.73 -0.58
C ARG A 122 22.77 8.36 -1.84
N SER A 123 21.56 8.89 -1.94
CA SER A 123 20.66 8.65 -3.07
C SER A 123 21.14 9.23 -4.40
N ARG A 124 22.06 10.19 -4.34
CA ARG A 124 22.73 10.74 -5.51
C ARG A 124 23.80 9.77 -6.00
N TRP A 125 23.78 9.46 -7.30
CA TRP A 125 24.67 8.47 -7.88
C TRP A 125 26.13 8.95 -7.95
N GLY A 126 27.06 8.16 -7.42
CA GLY A 126 28.47 8.53 -7.34
C GLY A 126 28.82 9.44 -6.15
N GLY A 127 30.11 9.74 -6.00
CA GLY A 127 30.65 10.49 -4.87
C GLY A 127 31.08 9.59 -3.71
N ALA A 128 31.13 10.15 -2.50
CA ALA A 128 31.64 9.41 -1.34
C ALA A 128 30.78 8.15 -1.06
N GLY A 129 31.40 7.05 -0.66
CA GLY A 129 30.73 5.76 -0.44
C GLY A 129 30.47 4.95 -1.71
N TRP A 130 30.50 5.58 -2.90
CA TRP A 130 30.48 4.88 -4.17
C TRP A 130 31.91 4.50 -4.59
N VAL A 131 32.11 3.23 -4.93
CA VAL A 131 33.39 2.68 -5.38
C VAL A 131 33.46 2.78 -6.90
N THR A 132 34.50 3.43 -7.40
CA THR A 132 34.72 3.55 -8.85
C THR A 132 35.40 2.28 -9.36
N PRO A 133 34.83 1.57 -10.34
CA PRO A 133 35.45 0.37 -10.90
C PRO A 133 36.63 0.73 -11.82
N ALA A 134 37.45 -0.26 -12.18
CA ALA A 134 38.60 -0.04 -13.06
C ALA A 134 38.19 0.46 -14.46
N GLN A 135 37.09 -0.08 -15.00
CA GLN A 135 36.47 0.34 -16.25
C GLN A 135 35.19 1.13 -15.94
N ALA A 136 35.38 2.36 -15.49
CA ALA A 136 34.27 3.22 -15.09
C ALA A 136 33.60 3.92 -16.28
N MET A 137 32.27 3.98 -16.23
CA MET A 137 31.52 4.96 -17.00
C MET A 137 31.90 6.38 -16.58
N MET A 138 31.86 7.32 -17.52
CA MET A 138 32.01 8.73 -17.18
C MET A 138 30.73 9.23 -16.52
N ALA A 139 30.83 9.73 -15.29
CA ALA A 139 29.70 10.29 -14.55
C ALA A 139 29.78 11.82 -14.50
N THR A 140 28.71 12.48 -14.94
CA THR A 140 28.55 13.94 -14.88
C THR A 140 27.35 14.27 -14.02
N GLN A 141 27.61 15.07 -13.00
CA GLN A 141 26.63 15.54 -12.03
C GLN A 141 25.75 16.64 -12.62
N ASP A 142 24.64 16.93 -11.96
CA ASP A 142 23.74 18.05 -12.26
C ASP A 142 23.03 17.91 -13.62
N ALA A 143 22.54 16.70 -13.91
CA ALA A 143 21.71 16.42 -15.08
C ALA A 143 20.20 16.57 -14.72
N PRO A 144 19.32 16.73 -15.71
CA PRO A 144 17.87 16.76 -15.47
C PRO A 144 17.39 15.53 -14.69
N ASP A 145 16.32 15.68 -13.91
CA ASP A 145 15.71 14.60 -13.11
C ASP A 145 14.19 14.48 -13.39
N PRO A 146 13.52 13.36 -13.00
CA PRO A 146 12.09 13.16 -13.25
C PRO A 146 11.17 14.07 -12.40
N ALA A 147 11.72 14.88 -11.49
CA ALA A 147 11.00 15.89 -10.73
C ALA A 147 11.11 17.30 -11.34
N GLY A 148 11.77 17.42 -12.51
CA GLY A 148 11.96 18.69 -13.20
C GLY A 148 13.12 19.54 -12.65
N GLY A 149 13.92 18.98 -11.75
CA GLY A 149 15.13 19.58 -11.22
C GLY A 149 16.39 19.19 -12.00
N MET A 150 17.54 19.40 -11.36
CA MET A 150 18.87 19.13 -11.90
C MET A 150 19.69 18.22 -10.96
N ASP A 151 19.05 17.31 -10.23
CA ASP A 151 19.75 16.42 -9.30
C ASP A 151 20.12 15.03 -9.90
N GLY A 152 19.90 14.86 -11.20
CA GLY A 152 20.26 13.66 -11.95
C GLY A 152 21.77 13.53 -12.17
N VAL A 153 22.19 12.33 -12.57
CA VAL A 153 23.57 12.02 -12.94
C VAL A 153 23.59 11.41 -14.34
N ALA A 154 24.24 12.10 -15.28
CA ALA A 154 24.47 11.57 -16.61
C ALA A 154 25.63 10.56 -16.56
N LEU A 155 25.42 9.39 -17.15
CA LEU A 155 26.41 8.33 -17.28
C LEU A 155 26.64 8.07 -18.77
N LEU A 156 27.88 8.18 -19.20
CA LEU A 156 28.32 7.82 -20.56
C LEU A 156 29.17 6.56 -20.50
N SER A 157 28.74 5.54 -21.25
CA SER A 157 29.49 4.30 -21.43
C SER A 157 30.04 4.19 -22.85
N ALA A 158 31.28 3.75 -22.98
CA ALA A 158 31.89 3.32 -24.24
C ALA A 158 31.63 1.83 -24.56
N GLY A 159 30.80 1.15 -23.76
CA GLY A 159 30.59 -0.30 -23.76
C GLY A 159 31.52 -1.03 -22.77
N LYS A 160 31.08 -2.19 -22.25
CA LYS A 160 31.83 -3.00 -21.27
C LYS A 160 32.39 -2.20 -20.08
N GLN A 161 31.55 -1.39 -19.46
CA GLN A 161 31.91 -0.58 -18.29
C GLN A 161 30.86 -0.70 -17.20
N SER A 162 31.24 -0.32 -15.98
CA SER A 162 30.30 -0.16 -14.87
C SER A 162 30.30 1.28 -14.37
N SER A 163 29.16 1.76 -13.91
CA SER A 163 29.08 2.98 -13.11
C SER A 163 29.85 2.79 -11.80
N PRO A 164 30.15 3.87 -11.06
CA PRO A 164 30.41 3.75 -9.62
C PRO A 164 29.32 2.90 -8.97
N GLY A 165 29.73 1.99 -8.10
CA GLY A 165 28.83 1.05 -7.40
C GLY A 165 28.82 1.27 -5.90
N MET A 166 27.75 0.84 -5.22
CA MET A 166 27.64 0.91 -3.77
C MET A 166 27.33 -0.46 -3.19
N ILE A 167 28.10 -0.88 -2.19
CA ILE A 167 27.77 -2.04 -1.36
C ILE A 167 26.81 -1.57 -0.28
N VAL A 168 25.59 -2.07 -0.31
CA VAL A 168 24.55 -1.75 0.67
C VAL A 168 23.63 -2.95 0.79
N ASP A 169 23.47 -3.44 2.01
CA ASP A 169 22.67 -4.63 2.30
C ASP A 169 21.19 -4.28 2.37
N GLY A 170 20.34 -5.01 1.66
CA GLY A 170 18.93 -4.70 1.47
C GLY A 170 18.24 -5.72 0.57
N ALA A 171 16.91 -5.69 0.55
CA ALA A 171 16.10 -6.65 -0.20
C ALA A 171 15.84 -6.19 -1.64
N ILE A 172 15.70 -4.88 -1.85
CA ILE A 172 15.36 -4.30 -3.14
C ILE A 172 16.12 -3.00 -3.39
N ALA A 173 16.62 -2.84 -4.61
CA ALA A 173 17.13 -1.58 -5.13
C ALA A 173 16.17 -0.98 -6.14
N SER A 174 16.07 0.35 -6.18
CA SER A 174 15.35 1.06 -7.23
C SER A 174 16.02 2.38 -7.60
N ALA A 175 15.80 2.83 -8.83
CA ALA A 175 16.24 4.12 -9.32
C ALA A 175 15.36 4.57 -10.48
N TRP A 176 15.29 5.88 -10.71
CA TRP A 176 14.74 6.43 -11.94
C TRP A 176 15.85 6.50 -12.98
N ILE A 177 15.59 6.01 -14.19
CA ILE A 177 16.59 5.95 -15.27
C ILE A 177 15.93 6.28 -16.60
N ALA A 178 16.62 7.06 -17.44
CA ALA A 178 16.24 7.34 -18.81
C ALA A 178 17.44 7.17 -19.74
N GLY A 179 17.31 6.42 -20.83
CA GLY A 179 18.31 6.38 -21.90
C GLY A 179 18.35 7.70 -22.67
N THR A 180 19.55 8.23 -22.93
CA THR A 180 19.72 9.55 -23.58
C THR A 180 20.48 9.48 -24.90
N GLN A 181 21.27 8.43 -25.13
CA GLN A 181 22.01 8.22 -26.39
C GLN A 181 22.23 6.74 -26.69
N GLY A 182 22.15 6.37 -27.97
CA GLY A 182 22.34 5.01 -28.47
C GLY A 182 21.01 4.31 -28.77
N THR A 183 21.08 3.02 -29.09
CA THR A 183 19.92 2.12 -29.21
C THR A 183 19.90 1.16 -28.03
N GLY A 184 18.73 0.99 -27.41
CA GLY A 184 18.57 0.08 -26.27
C GLY A 184 19.05 -1.35 -26.57
N PRO A 185 19.52 -2.11 -25.56
CA PRO A 185 19.59 -1.73 -24.15
C PRO A 185 20.67 -0.66 -23.86
N PHE A 186 20.36 0.28 -22.98
CA PHE A 186 21.29 1.37 -22.60
C PHE A 186 22.27 0.93 -21.52
N ALA A 187 21.79 0.13 -20.57
CA ALA A 187 22.56 -0.49 -19.50
C ALA A 187 21.73 -1.61 -18.85
N TYR A 188 22.35 -2.33 -17.92
CA TYR A 188 21.68 -3.19 -16.96
C TYR A 188 21.72 -2.51 -15.59
N PHE A 189 20.54 -2.25 -15.00
CA PHE A 189 20.43 -1.83 -13.62
C PHE A 189 20.56 -3.08 -12.76
N ALA A 190 21.61 -3.16 -11.94
CA ALA A 190 22.02 -4.38 -11.25
C ALA A 190 22.14 -4.17 -9.75
N TYR A 191 21.77 -5.21 -8.99
CA TYR A 191 21.92 -5.28 -7.55
C TYR A 191 22.41 -6.69 -7.17
N GLY A 192 23.72 -6.82 -6.93
CA GLY A 192 24.37 -8.13 -6.91
C GLY A 192 24.47 -8.74 -8.32
N ASN A 193 24.08 -10.01 -8.49
CA ASN A 193 23.91 -10.63 -9.80
C ASN A 193 22.50 -10.50 -10.39
N ALA A 194 21.52 -10.03 -9.61
CA ALA A 194 20.20 -9.72 -10.13
C ALA A 194 20.24 -8.41 -10.94
N PHE A 195 19.46 -8.33 -12.02
CA PHE A 195 19.42 -7.14 -12.87
C PHE A 195 18.09 -7.01 -13.62
N VAL A 196 17.84 -5.80 -14.12
CA VAL A 196 16.83 -5.50 -15.14
C VAL A 196 17.44 -4.67 -16.27
N THR A 197 16.96 -4.90 -17.48
CA THR A 197 17.42 -4.20 -18.67
C THR A 197 16.83 -2.79 -18.75
N VAL A 198 17.70 -1.78 -18.85
CA VAL A 198 17.29 -0.39 -19.08
C VAL A 198 17.12 -0.18 -20.59
N GLY A 199 15.87 -0.18 -21.06
CA GLY A 199 15.54 -0.06 -22.48
C GLY A 199 14.78 1.21 -22.85
N ASP A 200 14.23 1.93 -21.88
CA ASP A 200 13.38 3.09 -22.12
C ASP A 200 14.18 4.39 -22.19
N ALA A 201 13.88 5.22 -23.20
CA ALA A 201 14.43 6.57 -23.34
C ALA A 201 13.66 7.62 -22.49
N ALA A 202 12.46 7.26 -22.03
CA ALA A 202 11.71 8.06 -21.06
C ALA A 202 12.15 7.70 -19.63
N TRP A 203 11.99 8.65 -18.70
CA TRP A 203 12.15 8.36 -17.27
C TRP A 203 11.24 7.21 -16.86
N LYS A 204 11.83 6.17 -16.31
CA LYS A 204 11.10 5.07 -15.72
C LYS A 204 11.77 4.65 -14.44
N ARG A 205 10.96 4.22 -13.48
CA ARG A 205 11.46 3.59 -12.27
C ARG A 205 11.84 2.14 -12.58
N TYR A 206 13.10 1.81 -12.39
CA TYR A 206 13.62 0.45 -12.45
C TYR A 206 13.82 -0.06 -11.02
N GLU A 207 13.63 -1.36 -10.84
CA GLU A 207 13.78 -2.03 -9.55
C GLU A 207 14.38 -3.42 -9.75
N VAL A 208 15.17 -3.87 -8.76
CA VAL A 208 15.83 -5.17 -8.75
C VAL A 208 15.84 -5.69 -7.34
N ARG A 209 15.34 -6.92 -7.16
CA ARG A 209 15.42 -7.65 -5.89
C ARG A 209 16.66 -8.53 -5.88
N THR A 210 17.25 -8.71 -4.72
CA THR A 210 18.35 -9.66 -4.54
C THR A 210 18.20 -10.40 -3.20
N VAL A 211 18.82 -11.56 -3.12
CA VAL A 211 18.96 -12.36 -1.90
C VAL A 211 20.43 -12.54 -1.51
N GLU A 212 21.33 -11.87 -2.23
CA GLU A 212 22.77 -11.92 -1.95
C GLU A 212 23.10 -11.10 -0.70
N GLU A 213 24.08 -11.56 0.07
CA GLU A 213 24.68 -10.78 1.14
C GLU A 213 25.63 -9.73 0.55
N GLN A 214 25.56 -8.49 1.04
CA GLN A 214 26.41 -7.37 0.57
C GLN A 214 26.34 -7.12 -0.96
N PRO A 215 25.14 -7.02 -1.55
CA PRO A 215 24.98 -6.79 -2.97
C PRO A 215 25.52 -5.41 -3.39
N VAL A 216 26.10 -5.36 -4.60
CA VAL A 216 26.57 -4.11 -5.21
C VAL A 216 25.49 -3.52 -6.10
N LEU A 217 24.95 -2.36 -5.73
CA LEU A 217 24.10 -1.52 -6.58
C LEU A 217 24.94 -0.83 -7.66
N ARG A 218 24.64 -1.04 -8.93
CA ARG A 218 25.34 -0.41 -10.06
C ARG A 218 24.50 -0.37 -11.34
N LEU A 219 24.95 0.43 -12.30
CA LEU A 219 24.58 0.34 -13.71
C LEU A 219 25.76 -0.25 -14.47
N THR A 220 25.55 -1.22 -15.34
CA THR A 220 26.63 -1.84 -16.09
C THR A 220 26.28 -2.08 -17.56
N THR A 221 27.26 -1.93 -18.43
CA THR A 221 27.26 -2.39 -19.83
C THR A 221 28.18 -3.61 -20.00
N GLU A 222 28.80 -4.10 -18.93
CA GLU A 222 29.43 -5.42 -18.89
C GLU A 222 28.37 -6.53 -18.93
N ALA A 223 28.80 -7.76 -19.18
CA ALA A 223 27.92 -8.91 -19.06
C ALA A 223 27.45 -9.08 -17.61
N VAL A 224 26.17 -9.41 -17.42
CA VAL A 224 25.57 -9.64 -16.10
C VAL A 224 24.60 -10.82 -16.16
N GLY A 225 24.77 -11.78 -15.25
CA GLY A 225 24.04 -13.03 -15.32
C GLY A 225 24.22 -13.72 -16.69
N ALA A 226 23.11 -13.92 -17.41
CA ALA A 226 23.10 -14.49 -18.76
C ALA A 226 23.14 -13.44 -19.88
N GLU A 227 23.01 -12.15 -19.57
CA GLU A 227 22.98 -11.11 -20.59
C GLU A 227 24.39 -10.77 -21.08
N PRO A 228 24.58 -10.64 -22.41
CA PRO A 228 25.87 -10.28 -22.97
C PRO A 228 26.23 -8.83 -22.65
N ALA A 229 27.50 -8.50 -22.75
CA ALA A 229 27.95 -7.12 -22.64
C ALA A 229 27.36 -6.26 -23.77
N ILE A 230 27.08 -5.00 -23.44
CA ILE A 230 26.73 -3.97 -24.42
C ILE A 230 28.04 -3.41 -24.96
N GLU A 231 28.31 -3.68 -26.24
CA GLU A 231 29.57 -3.34 -26.91
C GLU A 231 29.61 -1.91 -27.45
N GLN A 232 28.44 -1.33 -27.75
CA GLN A 232 28.34 -0.02 -28.37
C GLN A 232 28.25 1.09 -27.32
N PRO A 233 28.70 2.32 -27.64
CA PRO A 233 28.52 3.45 -26.75
C PRO A 233 27.04 3.75 -26.47
N THR A 234 26.72 3.99 -25.19
CA THR A 234 25.38 4.36 -24.72
C THR A 234 25.48 5.46 -23.67
N ALA A 235 24.42 6.24 -23.52
CA ALA A 235 24.29 7.18 -22.42
C ALA A 235 22.92 7.07 -21.76
N MET A 236 22.89 7.37 -20.46
CA MET A 236 21.67 7.46 -19.66
C MET A 236 21.79 8.56 -18.61
N THR A 237 20.65 8.93 -18.03
CA THR A 237 20.60 9.73 -16.81
C THR A 237 19.93 8.90 -15.72
N VAL A 238 20.47 8.95 -14.51
CA VAL A 238 19.98 8.23 -13.34
C VAL A 238 19.71 9.19 -12.19
N TYR A 239 18.65 8.92 -11.42
CA TYR A 239 18.22 9.70 -10.26
C TYR A 239 17.67 8.80 -9.16
N ALA A 240 17.73 9.26 -7.91
CA ALA A 240 17.06 8.65 -6.75
C ALA A 240 17.42 7.16 -6.52
N ALA A 241 18.71 6.86 -6.37
CA ALA A 241 19.15 5.51 -6.00
C ALA A 241 18.69 5.15 -4.58
N GLN A 242 17.90 4.10 -4.45
CA GLN A 242 17.30 3.68 -3.18
C GLN A 242 17.52 2.19 -2.97
N VAL A 243 17.83 1.80 -1.75
CA VAL A 243 17.92 0.40 -1.32
C VAL A 243 17.14 0.23 -0.03
N GLU A 244 16.20 -0.71 0.01
CA GLU A 244 15.26 -0.89 1.12
C GLU A 244 15.20 -2.34 1.58
N VAL A 245 14.76 -2.54 2.82
CA VAL A 245 14.48 -3.87 3.41
C VAL A 245 13.13 -4.46 2.97
N GLY A 246 12.28 -3.64 2.35
CA GLY A 246 10.95 -4.06 1.90
C GLY A 246 11.00 -4.91 0.63
N THR A 247 9.89 -5.59 0.35
CA THR A 247 9.77 -6.46 -0.81
C THR A 247 9.64 -5.69 -2.11
N TYR A 248 9.01 -4.51 -2.09
CA TYR A 248 8.85 -3.61 -3.24
C TYR A 248 9.28 -2.19 -2.82
N PRO A 249 9.59 -1.32 -3.78
CA PRO A 249 10.23 -0.07 -3.45
C PRO A 249 9.17 1.01 -3.16
N SER A 250 9.33 1.74 -2.06
CA SER A 250 8.41 2.82 -1.68
C SER A 250 8.68 4.10 -2.47
N SER A 251 7.86 5.13 -2.36
CA SER A 251 8.16 6.46 -2.96
C SER A 251 9.54 6.94 -2.52
N PHE A 252 10.30 7.59 -3.40
CA PHE A 252 11.68 7.98 -3.14
C PHE A 252 11.90 8.66 -1.75
N LEU A 253 12.81 8.11 -0.94
CA LEU A 253 13.30 8.66 0.34
C LEU A 253 14.69 9.27 0.10
N PRO A 254 14.81 10.61 -0.03
CA PRO A 254 16.11 11.23 -0.24
C PRO A 254 17.03 11.04 0.98
N THR A 255 18.30 10.71 0.71
CA THR A 255 19.35 10.53 1.73
C THR A 255 20.57 11.40 1.45
N THR A 256 21.14 11.97 2.52
CA THR A 256 22.28 12.91 2.47
C THR A 256 23.37 12.55 3.47
N GLY A 257 23.99 11.39 3.27
CA GLY A 257 25.12 10.89 4.07
C GLY A 257 24.76 9.86 5.15
N ALA A 258 23.48 9.55 5.34
CA ALA A 258 23.00 8.53 6.28
C ALA A 258 21.69 7.90 5.76
N PRO A 259 21.36 6.67 6.17
CA PRO A 259 20.04 6.09 5.93
C PRO A 259 18.92 7.01 6.41
N ALA A 260 17.79 7.02 5.70
CA ALA A 260 16.61 7.80 6.07
C ALA A 260 15.43 6.87 6.33
N LEU A 261 14.80 7.06 7.50
CA LEU A 261 13.54 6.43 7.89
C LEU A 261 12.37 7.34 7.52
N ARG A 262 11.29 6.74 7.04
CA ARG A 262 9.97 7.35 6.88
C ARG A 262 8.98 6.56 7.72
N GLU A 263 8.23 7.28 8.54
CA GLU A 263 7.11 6.74 9.33
C GLU A 263 5.94 6.32 8.42
N ALA A 264 5.15 5.35 8.85
CA ALA A 264 3.95 4.92 8.15
C ALA A 264 2.89 6.03 8.03
N ASP A 265 2.09 5.94 6.97
CA ASP A 265 0.85 6.68 6.81
C ASP A 265 -0.27 6.09 7.67
N LEU A 266 -1.20 6.91 8.10
CA LEU A 266 -2.38 6.46 8.84
C LEU A 266 -3.63 7.01 8.16
N LEU A 267 -4.64 6.16 8.04
CA LEU A 267 -5.96 6.53 7.54
C LEU A 267 -7.01 5.93 8.46
N HIS A 268 -7.94 6.76 8.94
CA HIS A 268 -8.98 6.28 9.83
C HIS A 268 -10.26 7.10 9.71
N VAL A 269 -11.32 6.53 10.28
CA VAL A 269 -12.62 7.17 10.47
C VAL A 269 -13.06 6.96 11.92
N GLU A 270 -13.93 7.83 12.42
CA GLU A 270 -14.57 7.59 13.71
C GLU A 270 -15.47 6.36 13.64
N MET A 271 -15.54 5.61 14.73
CA MET A 271 -16.34 4.39 14.75
C MET A 271 -17.84 4.66 14.59
N GLU A 272 -18.33 5.76 15.15
CA GLU A 272 -19.73 6.23 14.96
C GLU A 272 -20.02 6.56 13.48
N THR A 273 -18.98 6.89 12.72
CA THR A 273 -19.10 7.11 11.27
C THR A 273 -19.18 5.81 10.51
N LEU A 274 -18.31 4.83 10.81
CA LEU A 274 -18.28 3.54 10.11
C LEU A 274 -19.45 2.62 10.50
N ALA A 275 -19.79 2.59 11.79
CA ALA A 275 -20.67 1.58 12.37
C ALA A 275 -21.48 2.14 13.57
N PRO A 276 -22.38 3.13 13.36
CA PRO A 276 -23.10 3.82 14.44
C PRO A 276 -23.95 2.91 15.35
N SER A 277 -24.33 1.73 14.87
CA SER A 277 -25.05 0.72 15.65
C SER A 277 -24.25 -0.57 15.87
N GLY A 278 -22.93 -0.52 15.66
CA GLY A 278 -22.05 -1.69 15.65
C GLY A 278 -22.24 -2.59 14.43
N TYR A 279 -22.70 -2.02 13.32
CA TYR A 279 -22.91 -2.70 12.03
C TYR A 279 -22.48 -1.77 10.91
N PHE A 280 -21.92 -2.31 9.82
CA PHE A 280 -21.37 -1.52 8.74
C PHE A 280 -21.62 -2.16 7.36
N ASP A 281 -21.65 -1.31 6.33
CA ASP A 281 -21.55 -1.68 4.92
C ASP A 281 -20.53 -0.75 4.27
N VAL A 282 -19.35 -1.29 3.98
CA VAL A 282 -18.23 -0.52 3.44
C VAL A 282 -17.79 -1.10 2.11
N THR A 283 -17.57 -0.23 1.13
CA THR A 283 -16.94 -0.58 -0.14
C THR A 283 -15.65 0.20 -0.28
N ILE A 284 -14.54 -0.49 -0.58
CA ILE A 284 -13.22 0.09 -0.79
C ILE A 284 -12.74 -0.34 -2.17
N ARG A 285 -12.36 0.62 -3.01
CA ARG A 285 -11.49 0.33 -4.17
C ARG A 285 -10.08 0.77 -3.82
N TYR A 286 -9.13 -0.13 -4.01
CA TYR A 286 -7.72 0.15 -3.75
C TYR A 286 -6.83 -0.60 -4.75
N ALA A 287 -5.57 -0.18 -4.87
CA ALA A 287 -4.58 -0.88 -5.68
C ALA A 287 -3.35 -1.22 -4.83
N PRO A 288 -3.03 -2.51 -4.59
CA PRO A 288 -1.86 -2.89 -3.81
C PRO A 288 -0.57 -2.62 -4.59
N HIS A 289 0.49 -2.15 -3.92
CA HIS A 289 1.81 -1.95 -4.55
C HIS A 289 2.58 -3.26 -4.78
N TYR A 290 1.95 -4.39 -4.48
CA TYR A 290 2.49 -5.74 -4.47
C TYR A 290 1.53 -6.71 -5.17
N ALA A 291 2.09 -7.74 -5.80
CA ALA A 291 1.33 -8.89 -6.29
C ALA A 291 1.13 -9.91 -5.17
N GLN A 292 0.19 -10.84 -5.36
CA GLN A 292 -0.11 -11.90 -4.38
C GLN A 292 1.14 -12.67 -3.95
N SER A 293 2.02 -13.00 -4.90
CA SER A 293 3.25 -13.75 -4.66
C SER A 293 4.34 -12.96 -3.94
N GLU A 294 4.14 -11.67 -3.72
CA GLU A 294 5.14 -10.75 -3.16
C GLU A 294 4.76 -10.23 -1.77
N GLN A 295 3.51 -10.43 -1.35
CA GLN A 295 3.04 -10.07 -0.03
C GLN A 295 3.79 -10.89 1.03
N VAL A 296 4.33 -10.21 2.03
CA VAL A 296 5.07 -10.86 3.13
C VAL A 296 4.32 -10.83 4.45
N VAL A 297 3.34 -9.94 4.58
CA VAL A 297 2.50 -9.79 5.77
C VAL A 297 1.02 -9.67 5.39
N ASP A 298 0.14 -10.10 6.29
CA ASP A 298 -1.31 -9.93 6.09
C ASP A 298 -1.65 -8.42 6.08
N GLN A 299 -2.54 -7.99 5.18
CA GLN A 299 -2.97 -6.60 5.04
C GLN A 299 -4.39 -6.44 5.57
N ASP A 300 -4.57 -5.53 6.52
CA ASP A 300 -5.90 -5.13 6.97
C ASP A 300 -6.47 -4.05 6.05
N LEU A 301 -7.70 -4.25 5.56
CA LEU A 301 -8.44 -3.26 4.79
C LEU A 301 -9.31 -2.41 5.72
N VAL A 302 -9.85 -3.04 6.76
CA VAL A 302 -10.52 -2.38 7.89
C VAL A 302 -10.12 -3.11 9.17
N ALA A 303 -9.56 -2.39 10.13
CA ALA A 303 -9.24 -2.87 11.47
C ALA A 303 -9.98 -2.01 12.51
N LEU A 304 -10.72 -2.68 13.39
CA LEU A 304 -11.36 -2.03 14.54
C LEU A 304 -10.47 -2.17 15.77
N GLU A 305 -10.37 -1.14 16.60
CA GLU A 305 -9.67 -1.23 17.89
C GLU A 305 -10.28 -2.32 18.79
N ASP A 306 -9.55 -2.78 19.82
CA ASP A 306 -9.95 -3.90 20.69
C ASP A 306 -10.32 -5.23 19.98
N ASP A 307 -9.75 -5.44 18.79
CA ASP A 307 -9.70 -6.71 18.07
C ASP A 307 -11.09 -7.31 17.73
N SER A 308 -12.12 -6.48 17.52
CA SER A 308 -13.47 -6.99 17.33
C SER A 308 -13.68 -7.67 15.97
N VAL A 309 -13.33 -7.00 14.87
CA VAL A 309 -13.54 -7.49 13.50
C VAL A 309 -12.43 -7.00 12.58
N PHE A 310 -11.92 -7.89 11.72
CA PHE A 310 -10.94 -7.57 10.69
C PHE A 310 -11.50 -7.90 9.32
N PHE A 311 -11.33 -6.98 8.38
CA PHE A 311 -11.44 -7.25 6.97
C PHE A 311 -10.04 -7.35 6.38
N ARG A 312 -9.57 -8.57 6.14
CA ARG A 312 -8.14 -8.85 5.92
C ARG A 312 -7.89 -9.56 4.60
N MET A 313 -6.89 -9.07 3.87
CA MET A 313 -6.32 -9.75 2.71
C MET A 313 -5.00 -10.42 3.07
N LYS A 314 -4.81 -11.65 2.60
CA LYS A 314 -3.66 -12.48 2.94
C LYS A 314 -3.18 -13.27 1.73
N ALA A 315 -1.87 -13.42 1.58
CA ALA A 315 -1.26 -14.33 0.63
C ALA A 315 -1.22 -15.76 1.18
N GLY A 316 -1.31 -16.74 0.28
CA GLY A 316 -1.27 -18.15 0.63
C GLY A 316 -0.63 -19.00 -0.45
N ALA A 317 -0.10 -20.16 -0.07
CA ALA A 317 0.57 -21.09 -0.99
C ALA A 317 -0.38 -21.63 -2.09
N MET A 318 -1.70 -21.58 -1.84
CA MET A 318 -2.74 -22.03 -2.77
C MET A 318 -3.52 -20.85 -3.39
N GLY A 319 -2.93 -19.65 -3.35
CA GLY A 319 -3.60 -18.39 -3.63
C GLY A 319 -3.98 -17.66 -2.33
N GLY A 320 -4.26 -16.37 -2.46
CA GLY A 320 -4.62 -15.52 -1.34
C GLY A 320 -6.04 -15.76 -0.81
N THR A 321 -6.34 -15.11 0.30
CA THR A 321 -7.63 -15.15 0.98
C THR A 321 -8.07 -13.76 1.38
N LEU A 322 -9.37 -13.49 1.25
CA LEU A 322 -10.03 -12.32 1.83
C LEU A 322 -10.95 -12.81 2.93
N THR A 323 -10.82 -12.28 4.14
CA THR A 323 -11.56 -12.76 5.31
C THR A 323 -12.24 -11.61 6.03
N LEU A 324 -13.52 -11.78 6.36
CA LEU A 324 -14.21 -11.03 7.41
C LEU A 324 -14.20 -11.88 8.68
N LEU A 325 -13.29 -11.53 9.58
CA LEU A 325 -12.97 -12.23 10.82
C LEU A 325 -13.59 -11.49 12.00
N LYS A 326 -14.23 -12.19 12.93
CA LYS A 326 -14.48 -11.69 14.29
C LYS A 326 -13.49 -12.37 15.23
N VAL A 327 -12.61 -11.65 15.91
CA VAL A 327 -11.60 -12.33 16.74
C VAL A 327 -12.25 -13.04 17.91
N GLY A 328 -11.73 -14.23 18.24
CA GLY A 328 -12.33 -15.14 19.21
C GLY A 328 -13.54 -15.92 18.70
N SER A 329 -13.94 -15.72 17.44
CA SER A 329 -14.95 -16.53 16.75
C SER A 329 -14.29 -17.49 15.77
N SER A 330 -14.84 -18.70 15.65
CA SER A 330 -14.53 -19.62 14.53
C SER A 330 -15.38 -19.35 13.29
N ASP A 331 -16.37 -18.46 13.40
CA ASP A 331 -17.33 -18.18 12.37
C ASP A 331 -16.84 -17.08 11.43
N ASN A 332 -15.91 -17.40 10.53
CA ASN A 332 -15.34 -16.45 9.57
C ASN A 332 -16.00 -16.57 8.20
N LEU A 333 -16.15 -15.45 7.51
CA LEU A 333 -16.53 -15.43 6.10
C LEU A 333 -15.27 -15.27 5.26
N ARG A 334 -15.04 -16.13 4.27
CA ARG A 334 -13.81 -16.12 3.47
C ARG A 334 -14.05 -16.33 1.99
N ILE A 335 -13.22 -15.67 1.18
CA ILE A 335 -12.97 -15.99 -0.22
C ILE A 335 -11.55 -16.55 -0.29
N GLU A 336 -11.34 -17.64 -1.03
CA GLU A 336 -10.05 -18.32 -1.16
C GLU A 336 -9.62 -18.42 -2.64
N GLY A 337 -8.34 -18.73 -2.86
CA GLY A 337 -7.78 -18.93 -4.20
C GLY A 337 -7.66 -17.62 -4.99
N LEU A 338 -7.44 -16.52 -4.28
CA LEU A 338 -7.27 -15.19 -4.85
C LEU A 338 -5.91 -15.05 -5.53
N ASP A 339 -5.88 -14.31 -6.63
CA ASP A 339 -4.65 -13.87 -7.26
C ASP A 339 -4.81 -12.44 -7.76
N TRP A 340 -3.78 -11.62 -7.60
CA TRP A 340 -3.76 -10.22 -8.01
C TRP A 340 -2.35 -9.78 -8.39
N ALA A 341 -2.28 -8.84 -9.32
CA ALA A 341 -1.08 -8.19 -9.78
C ALA A 341 -0.83 -6.88 -9.02
N ARG A 342 0.39 -6.37 -9.13
CA ARG A 342 0.74 -5.03 -8.64
C ARG A 342 -0.09 -3.96 -9.31
N ASP A 343 -0.40 -2.92 -8.55
CA ASP A 343 -1.13 -1.72 -8.97
C ASP A 343 -2.49 -2.02 -9.66
N GLN A 344 -3.02 -3.24 -9.50
CA GLN A 344 -4.32 -3.66 -10.00
C GLN A 344 -5.42 -3.13 -9.09
N GLU A 345 -6.41 -2.46 -9.65
CA GLU A 345 -7.57 -2.05 -8.87
C GLU A 345 -8.39 -3.26 -8.40
N LEU A 346 -8.62 -3.34 -7.09
CA LEU A 346 -9.49 -4.30 -6.43
C LEU A 346 -10.64 -3.55 -5.77
N GLU A 347 -11.88 -3.94 -6.09
CA GLU A 347 -13.08 -3.48 -5.39
C GLU A 347 -13.49 -4.53 -4.37
N VAL A 348 -13.52 -4.14 -3.11
CA VAL A 348 -13.90 -5.02 -2.02
C VAL A 348 -15.03 -4.40 -1.22
N ARG A 349 -16.08 -5.18 -0.99
CA ARG A 349 -17.20 -4.79 -0.13
C ARG A 349 -17.30 -5.74 1.04
N ALA A 350 -17.51 -5.19 2.22
CA ALA A 350 -17.81 -5.94 3.43
C ALA A 350 -19.10 -5.41 4.04
N GLN A 351 -20.05 -6.31 4.28
CA GLN A 351 -21.24 -6.04 5.07
C GLN A 351 -21.21 -6.85 6.35
N TYR A 352 -21.45 -6.18 7.46
CA TYR A 352 -21.67 -6.77 8.77
C TYR A 352 -22.96 -6.17 9.33
N LEU A 353 -24.09 -6.79 8.99
CA LEU A 353 -25.45 -6.35 9.31
C LEU A 353 -26.10 -7.30 10.33
N PRO A 354 -27.11 -6.89 11.10
CA PRO A 354 -27.69 -7.68 12.19
C PRO A 354 -28.03 -9.15 11.87
N ASN A 355 -28.46 -9.41 10.63
CA ASN A 355 -28.91 -10.73 10.15
C ASN A 355 -28.06 -11.29 9.00
N ARG A 356 -27.01 -10.59 8.57
CA ARG A 356 -26.23 -10.96 7.37
C ARG A 356 -24.80 -10.49 7.46
N ARG A 357 -23.88 -11.36 7.02
CA ARG A 357 -22.54 -10.97 6.61
C ARG A 357 -22.33 -11.23 5.14
N LEU A 358 -21.60 -10.35 4.48
CA LEU A 358 -21.24 -10.48 3.08
C LEU A 358 -19.82 -9.96 2.88
N ILE A 359 -19.05 -10.66 2.07
CA ILE A 359 -17.84 -10.11 1.44
C ILE A 359 -17.92 -10.33 -0.06
N SER A 360 -17.53 -9.33 -0.83
CA SER A 360 -17.37 -9.46 -2.27
C SER A 360 -16.05 -8.86 -2.70
N LEU A 361 -15.40 -9.51 -3.67
CA LEU A 361 -14.21 -9.02 -4.33
C LEU A 361 -14.45 -8.97 -5.84
N LYS A 362 -14.01 -7.89 -6.48
CA LYS A 362 -13.92 -7.76 -7.93
C LYS A 362 -12.56 -7.19 -8.32
N GLY A 363 -12.15 -7.48 -9.55
CA GLY A 363 -10.95 -6.93 -10.15
C GLY A 363 -9.71 -7.77 -9.90
N ALA A 364 -9.79 -8.87 -9.14
CA ALA A 364 -8.68 -9.80 -8.97
C ALA A 364 -8.47 -10.62 -10.25
N THR A 365 -7.22 -11.00 -10.53
CA THR A 365 -6.88 -11.88 -11.65
C THR A 365 -7.51 -13.27 -11.49
N LYS A 366 -7.73 -13.69 -10.25
CA LYS A 366 -8.49 -14.90 -9.89
C LYS A 366 -9.24 -14.69 -8.58
N GLY A 367 -10.41 -15.31 -8.47
CA GLY A 367 -11.16 -15.36 -7.21
C GLY A 367 -12.18 -14.24 -7.02
N ASP A 368 -12.54 -13.54 -8.10
CA ASP A 368 -13.67 -12.60 -8.13
C ASP A 368 -14.97 -13.32 -7.80
N THR A 369 -15.53 -13.04 -6.62
CA THR A 369 -16.75 -13.68 -6.15
C THR A 369 -17.38 -12.91 -5.00
N THR A 370 -18.56 -13.35 -4.60
CA THR A 370 -19.28 -12.88 -3.41
C THR A 370 -19.62 -14.08 -2.56
N VAL A 371 -19.33 -13.99 -1.26
CA VAL A 371 -19.75 -14.98 -0.26
C VAL A 371 -20.59 -14.26 0.76
N SER A 372 -21.70 -14.89 1.15
CA SER A 372 -22.60 -14.36 2.17
C SER A 372 -23.02 -15.45 3.14
N LYS A 373 -23.36 -15.03 4.36
CA LYS A 373 -23.91 -15.89 5.39
C LYS A 373 -25.05 -15.16 6.08
N LEU A 374 -26.22 -15.78 6.07
CA LEU A 374 -27.35 -15.34 6.88
C LEU A 374 -27.21 -15.86 8.31
N GLY A 375 -27.63 -15.06 9.27
CA GLY A 375 -27.60 -15.40 10.68
C GLY A 375 -27.39 -14.17 11.53
N ARG A 376 -27.90 -14.22 12.76
CA ARG A 376 -27.69 -13.16 13.73
C ARG A 376 -26.20 -12.97 13.99
N VAL A 377 -25.75 -11.73 13.94
CA VAL A 377 -24.42 -11.32 14.39
C VAL A 377 -24.55 -10.31 15.51
N GLU A 378 -23.63 -10.40 16.46
CA GLU A 378 -23.54 -9.42 17.54
C GLU A 378 -22.83 -8.16 17.03
N PRO A 379 -23.29 -6.97 17.44
CA PRO A 379 -22.67 -5.71 17.02
C PRO A 379 -21.19 -5.68 17.37
N VAL A 380 -20.40 -4.97 16.57
CA VAL A 380 -19.00 -4.69 16.89
C VAL A 380 -18.88 -3.75 18.09
N GLY A 381 -17.71 -3.74 18.74
CA GLY A 381 -17.46 -3.02 19.99
C GLY A 381 -17.68 -1.51 19.91
N LYS A 382 -17.59 -0.85 21.08
CA LYS A 382 -17.67 0.61 21.22
C LYS A 382 -16.29 1.26 21.04
N ASP A 383 -15.57 0.81 20.03
CA ASP A 383 -14.26 1.35 19.70
C ASP A 383 -14.43 2.82 19.30
N GLU A 384 -13.40 3.64 19.46
CA GLU A 384 -13.47 5.05 19.06
C GLU A 384 -13.09 5.22 17.58
N THR A 385 -12.21 4.34 17.08
CA THR A 385 -11.58 4.49 15.76
C THR A 385 -11.64 3.20 14.95
N ALA A 386 -11.90 3.35 13.65
CA ALA A 386 -11.67 2.31 12.66
C ALA A 386 -10.54 2.71 11.71
N TRP A 387 -9.50 1.88 11.67
CA TRP A 387 -8.34 2.06 10.80
C TRP A 387 -8.62 1.46 9.44
N LEU A 388 -8.29 2.22 8.39
CA LEU A 388 -8.52 1.85 7.00
C LEU A 388 -7.19 1.56 6.33
N LEU A 389 -7.16 0.48 5.54
CA LEU A 389 -5.96 0.04 4.82
C LEU A 389 -4.74 -0.16 5.73
N GLY A 390 -4.96 -0.56 6.99
CA GLY A 390 -3.93 -0.78 7.98
C GLY A 390 -4.52 -0.90 9.38
N ASP A 391 -3.66 -0.71 10.38
CA ASP A 391 -4.01 -0.61 11.79
C ASP A 391 -3.51 0.73 12.39
N ASN A 392 -3.40 0.81 13.71
CA ASN A 392 -2.94 2.00 14.43
C ASN A 392 -1.44 2.30 14.26
N ASP A 393 -0.67 1.36 13.71
CA ASP A 393 0.72 1.52 13.30
C ASP A 393 0.85 1.83 11.80
N GLY A 394 -0.26 1.73 11.04
CA GLY A 394 -0.37 2.08 9.62
C GLY A 394 -0.61 0.88 8.71
N PRO A 395 -0.46 1.05 7.38
CA PRO A 395 -0.55 -0.07 6.45
C PRO A 395 0.55 -1.09 6.75
N GLN A 396 0.22 -2.38 6.73
CA GLN A 396 1.22 -3.44 6.79
C GLN A 396 1.97 -3.57 5.45
N GLU A 397 1.29 -3.27 4.35
CA GLU A 397 1.81 -3.16 3.00
C GLU A 397 1.27 -1.90 2.33
N SER A 398 2.10 -1.22 1.54
CA SER A 398 1.70 -0.02 0.81
C SER A 398 0.61 -0.30 -0.23
N VAL A 399 -0.32 0.63 -0.34
CA VAL A 399 -1.48 0.57 -1.23
C VAL A 399 -1.86 1.97 -1.70
N ASP A 400 -2.66 2.04 -2.76
CA ASP A 400 -3.35 3.27 -3.14
C ASP A 400 -4.84 3.14 -2.86
N LEU A 401 -5.40 4.01 -2.01
CA LEU A 401 -6.86 4.13 -1.89
C LEU A 401 -7.40 4.84 -3.13
N ARG A 402 -8.34 4.21 -3.84
CA ARG A 402 -9.00 4.75 -5.03
C ARG A 402 -10.41 5.24 -4.74
N TYR A 403 -11.10 4.56 -3.83
CA TYR A 403 -12.48 4.86 -3.48
C TYR A 403 -12.81 4.30 -2.11
N ILE A 404 -13.63 5.02 -1.35
CA ILE A 404 -14.29 4.47 -0.18
C ILE A 404 -15.73 4.97 -0.11
N GLU A 405 -16.64 4.06 0.25
CA GLU A 405 -18.03 4.35 0.53
C GLU A 405 -18.46 3.65 1.82
N ILE A 406 -19.10 4.40 2.71
CA ILE A 406 -19.71 3.90 3.96
C ILE A 406 -21.21 4.17 3.90
N ARG A 407 -22.03 3.13 4.14
CA ARG A 407 -23.50 3.19 4.15
C ARG A 407 -24.10 2.92 5.52
#